data_AF-A0AAD7FSS2-F1
#
_entry.id   AF-A0AAD7FSS2-F1
#
_cell.length_a   1.000
_cell.length_b   1.000
_cell.length_c   1.000
_cell.angle_alpha   90.00
_cell.angle_beta   90.00
_cell.angle_gamma   90.00
#
_symmetry.space_group_name_H-M   'P 1'
#
loop_
_entity.id
_entity.type
_entity.pdbx_description
1 polymer ?
#
loop_
_entity_poly.entity_id
_entity_poly.type
_entity_poly.pdbx_seq_one_letter_code
_entity_poly.pdbx_strand_id
1 'polypeptide(L)'
;MSSYAQPHSRVSVLSTSSQSSVEHLSPAASSTRFSLPSIPTTPQPKPAGVRPNIYDRNLNKTRITEVSAAAFTFLFSETVQYTQKRVSGINDLERRLNTLGYRIGTRVLELMVWRAEGQSKAPKREIRLLPALMSIHTQVWRAVFGKPADAIEKSVDNADEYMIVDNDPLIERYISVPRDMSQLSCSSFTAGIVEAVLDGLGFPARVTAHSTPKAQYPSCTTILIKLEKSVLEREEVLK
;
A
#
# COMPACT_ATOMS: atom_id res chain seq x y z
N MET A 1 -46.24 -26.19 22.85
CA MET A 1 -45.03 -26.82 22.29
C MET A 1 -44.15 -25.70 21.79
N SER A 2 -43.23 -25.27 22.65
CA SER A 2 -42.33 -24.13 22.42
C SER A 2 -40.98 -24.63 21.93
N SER A 3 -40.37 -23.96 20.96
CA SER A 3 -38.95 -24.10 20.66
C SER A 3 -38.35 -22.72 20.38
N TYR A 4 -37.67 -22.18 21.40
CA TYR A 4 -36.78 -21.03 21.30
C TYR A 4 -35.46 -21.46 20.65
N ALA A 5 -34.96 -20.68 19.70
CA ALA A 5 -33.61 -20.82 19.14
C ALA A 5 -32.62 -19.95 19.95
N GLN A 6 -31.54 -20.57 20.44
CA GLN A 6 -30.44 -19.95 21.20
C GLN A 6 -29.21 -19.70 20.29
N PRO A 7 -28.34 -18.72 20.61
CA PRO A 7 -27.29 -18.24 19.72
C PRO A 7 -25.97 -19.02 19.84
N HIS A 8 -25.21 -19.04 18.74
CA HIS A 8 -23.94 -19.78 18.60
C HIS A 8 -22.79 -19.20 19.43
N SER A 9 -22.09 -20.10 20.14
CA SER A 9 -20.91 -19.84 20.97
C SER A 9 -19.63 -19.68 20.15
N ARG A 10 -18.91 -18.57 20.37
CA ARG A 10 -17.50 -18.40 19.94
C ARG A 10 -16.61 -19.38 20.70
N VAL A 11 -15.76 -20.11 19.98
CA VAL A 11 -14.68 -20.91 20.58
C VAL A 11 -13.35 -20.38 20.08
N SER A 12 -12.57 -19.86 21.03
CA SER A 12 -11.20 -19.38 20.85
C SER A 12 -10.25 -20.56 21.05
N VAL A 13 -9.37 -20.84 20.10
CA VAL A 13 -8.36 -21.90 20.22
C VAL A 13 -6.99 -21.23 20.31
N LEU A 14 -6.51 -21.05 21.54
CA LEU A 14 -5.11 -20.76 21.83
C LEU A 14 -4.35 -22.09 21.88
N SER A 15 -3.41 -22.29 20.96
CA SER A 15 -2.45 -23.40 21.02
C SER A 15 -1.09 -22.86 21.45
N THR A 16 -0.74 -23.12 22.71
CA THR A 16 0.57 -22.89 23.32
C THR A 16 1.29 -24.22 23.46
N SER A 17 2.41 -24.43 22.75
CA SER A 17 3.51 -25.31 23.20
C SER A 17 4.61 -25.46 22.14
N SER A 18 5.78 -24.85 22.38
CA SER A 18 7.08 -25.52 22.25
C SER A 18 8.09 -24.76 23.12
N GLN A 19 8.25 -25.17 24.39
CA GLN A 19 9.38 -24.74 25.21
C GLN A 19 10.54 -25.69 24.96
N SER A 20 11.72 -25.10 24.74
CA SER A 20 13.01 -25.75 24.60
C SER A 20 13.44 -26.41 25.91
N SER A 21 13.79 -27.69 25.86
CA SER A 21 14.40 -28.43 26.96
C SER A 21 15.83 -27.97 27.18
N VAL A 22 16.10 -27.41 28.35
CA VAL A 22 17.46 -27.18 28.89
C VAL A 22 17.55 -28.00 30.17
N GLU A 23 18.75 -28.51 30.44
CA GLU A 23 19.23 -29.11 31.69
C GLU A 23 19.02 -30.62 31.89
N HIS A 24 20.13 -31.36 31.79
CA HIS A 24 20.37 -32.47 32.71
C HIS A 24 21.85 -32.45 33.13
N LEU A 25 22.05 -32.44 34.45
CA LEU A 25 23.32 -32.39 35.16
C LEU A 25 23.97 -33.80 35.22
N SER A 26 25.32 -33.79 35.28
CA SER A 26 26.31 -34.86 35.57
C SER A 26 25.98 -35.70 36.83
N PRO A 27 26.62 -36.87 37.19
CA PRO A 27 28.09 -37.10 37.17
C PRO A 27 28.63 -38.56 37.02
N ALA A 28 29.90 -38.73 36.63
CA ALA A 28 30.79 -39.79 37.13
C ALA A 28 32.24 -39.58 36.64
N ALA A 29 33.20 -39.92 37.51
CA ALA A 29 34.62 -39.63 37.44
C ALA A 29 35.45 -40.65 36.63
N SER A 30 36.58 -40.21 36.05
CA SER A 30 37.93 -40.73 36.37
C SER A 30 39.02 -40.19 35.43
N SER A 31 40.21 -40.05 36.05
CA SER A 31 41.48 -39.51 35.57
C SER A 31 42.01 -40.08 34.24
N THR A 32 42.60 -39.22 33.40
CA THR A 32 44.04 -39.33 33.04
C THR A 32 44.54 -38.06 32.35
N ARG A 33 45.80 -37.76 32.63
CA ARG A 33 46.54 -36.52 32.39
C ARG A 33 47.28 -36.62 31.05
N PHE A 34 46.88 -35.84 30.05
CA PHE A 34 47.74 -35.46 28.91
C PHE A 34 47.37 -34.05 28.44
N SER A 35 48.25 -33.10 28.72
CA SER A 35 48.18 -31.72 28.24
C SER A 35 48.77 -31.63 26.84
N LEU A 36 47.91 -31.46 25.82
CA LEU A 36 48.31 -31.03 24.47
C LEU A 36 48.28 -29.50 24.41
N PRO A 37 49.22 -28.84 23.72
CA PRO A 37 49.23 -27.38 23.60
C PRO A 37 48.02 -26.91 22.80
N SER A 38 47.31 -25.93 23.35
CA SER A 38 46.17 -25.26 22.72
C SER A 38 46.60 -24.47 21.48
N ILE A 39 46.12 -24.89 20.31
CA ILE A 39 46.19 -24.13 19.06
C ILE A 39 45.38 -22.84 19.24
N PRO A 40 45.90 -21.65 18.84
CA PRO A 40 45.10 -20.43 18.87
C PRO A 40 43.91 -20.58 17.89
N THR A 41 42.70 -20.69 18.43
CA THR A 41 41.46 -20.67 17.65
C THR A 41 41.30 -19.31 16.99
N THR A 42 41.30 -19.33 15.67
CA THR A 42 40.78 -18.25 14.82
C THR A 42 39.33 -17.92 15.23
N PRO A 43 38.92 -16.63 15.21
CA PRO A 43 37.56 -16.26 15.56
C PRO A 43 36.58 -16.87 14.55
N GLN A 44 35.82 -17.88 14.98
CA GLN A 44 34.72 -18.43 14.19
C GLN A 44 33.66 -17.34 13.97
N PRO A 45 33.13 -17.20 12.75
CA PRO A 45 31.98 -16.33 12.50
C PRO A 45 30.80 -16.85 13.32
N LYS A 46 30.18 -15.95 14.11
CA LYS A 46 28.96 -16.25 14.87
C LYS A 46 27.95 -16.94 13.94
N PRO A 47 27.31 -18.05 14.37
CA PRO A 47 26.28 -18.69 13.58
C PRO A 47 25.22 -17.63 13.23
N ALA A 48 24.91 -17.51 11.94
CA ALA A 48 23.88 -16.61 11.45
C ALA A 48 22.58 -16.97 12.16
N GLY A 49 22.18 -16.15 13.14
CA GLY A 49 20.95 -16.38 13.89
C GLY A 49 19.78 -16.58 12.93
N VAL A 50 18.92 -17.56 13.23
CA VAL A 50 17.71 -17.86 12.45
C VAL A 50 16.96 -16.56 12.23
N ARG A 51 16.87 -16.13 10.96
CA ARG A 51 16.14 -14.90 10.62
C ARG A 51 14.68 -15.13 11.03
N PRO A 52 14.10 -14.29 11.90
CA PRO A 52 12.72 -14.47 12.34
C PRO A 52 11.79 -14.45 11.12
N ASN A 53 10.80 -15.35 11.13
CA ASN A 53 9.82 -15.50 10.06
C ASN A 53 9.12 -14.15 9.82
N ILE A 54 8.71 -13.90 8.58
CA ILE A 54 8.01 -12.66 8.23
C ILE A 54 6.72 -12.49 9.04
N TYR A 55 6.07 -13.60 9.41
CA TYR A 55 4.86 -13.59 10.24
C TYR A 55 5.11 -13.18 11.69
N ASP A 56 6.33 -13.35 12.20
CA ASP A 56 6.70 -12.95 13.57
C ASP A 56 7.08 -11.46 13.65
N ARG A 57 7.12 -10.76 12.51
CA ARG A 57 7.49 -9.35 12.45
C ARG A 57 6.28 -8.46 12.62
N ASN A 58 6.40 -7.49 13.53
CA ASN A 58 5.40 -6.45 13.70
C ASN A 58 5.17 -5.69 12.37
N LEU A 59 3.92 -5.61 11.94
CA LEU A 59 3.50 -4.98 10.69
C LEU A 59 3.96 -3.50 10.55
N ASN A 60 4.14 -2.81 11.67
CA ASN A 60 4.61 -1.42 11.70
C ASN A 60 6.12 -1.31 11.48
N LYS A 61 6.90 -2.36 11.81
CA LYS A 61 8.36 -2.38 11.62
C LYS A 61 8.74 -2.47 10.14
N THR A 62 7.92 -3.11 9.32
CA THR A 62 8.12 -3.27 7.87
C THR A 62 7.87 -1.98 7.09
N ARG A 63 7.33 -0.93 7.71
CA ARG A 63 7.12 0.37 7.03
C ARG A 63 8.42 0.95 6.45
N ILE A 64 9.55 0.70 7.10
CA ILE A 64 10.85 1.30 6.76
C ILE A 64 11.61 0.43 5.73
N THR A 65 11.12 -0.77 5.41
CA THR A 65 11.78 -1.59 4.40
C THR A 65 11.50 -1.05 3.02
N GLU A 66 12.47 -0.31 2.49
CA GLU A 66 12.43 0.19 1.12
C GLU A 66 12.91 -0.88 0.14
N VAL A 67 12.30 -0.87 -1.05
CA VAL A 67 12.69 -1.71 -2.18
C VAL A 67 13.21 -0.78 -3.26
N SER A 68 14.17 -1.25 -4.07
CA SER A 68 14.67 -0.48 -5.21
C SER A 68 13.53 -0.05 -6.13
N ALA A 69 13.49 1.24 -6.47
CA ALA A 69 12.52 1.79 -7.41
C ALA A 69 12.56 1.06 -8.77
N ALA A 70 13.75 0.64 -9.22
CA ALA A 70 13.91 -0.11 -10.45
C ALA A 70 13.18 -1.46 -10.42
N ALA A 71 13.16 -2.15 -9.26
CA ALA A 71 12.46 -3.42 -9.13
C ALA A 71 10.94 -3.26 -9.33
N PHE A 72 10.37 -2.18 -8.76
CA PHE A 72 8.97 -1.84 -8.98
C PHE A 72 8.72 -1.46 -10.45
N THR A 73 9.57 -0.64 -11.06
CA THR A 73 9.45 -0.25 -12.47
C THR A 73 9.43 -1.46 -13.41
N PHE A 74 10.33 -2.43 -13.24
CA PHE A 74 10.34 -3.63 -14.08
C PHE A 74 9.08 -4.49 -13.88
N LEU A 75 8.65 -4.67 -12.63
CA LEU A 75 7.41 -5.40 -12.32
C LEU A 75 6.18 -4.71 -12.93
N PHE A 76 6.11 -3.37 -12.81
CA PHE A 76 4.99 -2.59 -13.33
C PHE A 76 4.96 -2.59 -14.85
N SER A 77 6.12 -2.45 -15.51
CA SER A 77 6.23 -2.57 -16.97
C SER A 77 5.69 -3.92 -17.47
N GLU A 78 6.07 -5.03 -16.85
CA GLU A 78 5.52 -6.35 -17.20
C GLU A 78 4.04 -6.47 -16.87
N THR A 79 3.56 -5.84 -15.80
CA THR A 79 2.12 -5.79 -15.47
C THR A 79 1.32 -5.09 -16.57
N VAL A 80 1.81 -3.96 -17.08
CA VAL A 80 1.20 -3.23 -18.20
C VAL A 80 1.21 -4.08 -19.46
N GLN A 81 2.36 -4.64 -19.85
CA GLN A 81 2.48 -5.50 -21.03
C GLN A 81 1.60 -6.77 -20.94
N TYR A 82 1.57 -7.42 -19.78
CA TYR A 82 0.71 -8.59 -19.52
C TYR A 82 -0.77 -8.25 -19.70
N THR A 83 -1.17 -7.06 -19.25
CA THR A 83 -2.55 -6.57 -19.32
C THR A 83 -2.91 -6.18 -20.75
N GLN A 84 -2.03 -5.46 -21.44
CA GLN A 84 -2.17 -5.04 -22.84
C GLN A 84 -2.43 -6.24 -23.77
N LYS A 85 -1.72 -7.35 -23.58
CA LYS A 85 -1.90 -8.60 -24.36
C LYS A 85 -3.27 -9.27 -24.18
N ARG A 86 -4.10 -8.82 -23.23
CA ARG A 86 -5.38 -9.44 -22.82
C ARG A 86 -6.57 -8.51 -22.95
N VAL A 87 -6.39 -7.37 -23.59
CA VAL A 87 -7.43 -6.35 -23.76
C VAL A 87 -7.47 -5.90 -25.21
N SER A 88 -8.64 -5.44 -25.64
CA SER A 88 -8.92 -5.05 -27.03
C SER A 88 -8.54 -3.60 -27.35
N GLY A 89 -8.41 -2.73 -26.34
CA GLY A 89 -8.13 -1.32 -26.56
C GLY A 89 -7.67 -0.57 -25.31
N ILE A 90 -7.35 0.71 -25.50
CA ILE A 90 -6.80 1.61 -24.47
C ILE A 90 -7.75 1.72 -23.27
N ASN A 91 -9.04 1.95 -23.51
CA ASN A 91 -10.04 2.07 -22.43
C ASN A 91 -10.13 0.80 -21.57
N ASP A 92 -10.04 -0.38 -22.18
CA ASP A 92 -10.04 -1.66 -21.46
C ASP A 92 -8.75 -1.85 -20.67
N LEU A 93 -7.60 -1.44 -21.24
CA LEU A 93 -6.31 -1.44 -20.54
C LEU A 93 -6.35 -0.55 -19.31
N GLU A 94 -6.79 0.69 -19.46
CA GLU A 94 -6.92 1.68 -18.38
C GLU A 94 -7.86 1.19 -17.27
N ARG A 95 -9.03 0.67 -17.63
CA ARG A 95 -9.97 0.07 -16.67
C ARG A 95 -9.33 -1.06 -15.87
N ARG A 96 -8.56 -1.92 -16.54
CA ARG A 96 -7.92 -3.09 -15.92
C ARG A 96 -6.74 -2.67 -15.03
N LEU A 97 -5.98 -1.65 -15.43
CA LEU A 97 -4.95 -1.03 -14.59
C LEU A 97 -5.56 -0.32 -13.37
N ASN A 98 -6.65 0.43 -13.55
CA ASN A 98 -7.41 1.02 -12.45
C ASN A 98 -7.87 -0.06 -11.46
N THR A 99 -8.44 -1.17 -11.93
CA THR A 99 -8.87 -2.28 -11.05
C THR A 99 -7.71 -2.84 -10.21
N LEU A 100 -6.51 -2.95 -10.78
CA LEU A 100 -5.31 -3.37 -10.02
C LEU A 100 -4.93 -2.32 -8.96
N GLY A 101 -4.94 -1.04 -9.35
CA GLY A 101 -4.73 0.09 -8.46
C GLY A 101 -5.73 0.13 -7.31
N TYR A 102 -7.01 -0.11 -7.57
CA TYR A 102 -8.09 -0.12 -6.59
C TYR A 102 -7.84 -1.16 -5.49
N ARG A 103 -7.43 -2.37 -5.87
CA ARG A 103 -7.08 -3.43 -4.89
C ARG A 103 -5.93 -3.02 -3.99
N ILE A 104 -4.95 -2.29 -4.53
CA ILE A 104 -3.82 -1.78 -3.76
C ILE A 104 -4.25 -0.62 -2.86
N GLY A 105 -5.02 0.33 -3.38
CA GLY A 105 -5.55 1.46 -2.61
C GLY A 105 -6.37 1.02 -1.40
N THR A 106 -7.17 -0.04 -1.54
CA THR A 106 -7.90 -0.66 -0.41
C THR A 106 -6.93 -1.08 0.71
N ARG A 107 -5.85 -1.78 0.36
CA ARG A 107 -4.84 -2.23 1.35
C ARG A 107 -4.02 -1.08 1.91
N VAL A 108 -3.73 -0.05 1.11
CA VAL A 108 -3.05 1.17 1.55
C VAL A 108 -3.89 1.86 2.63
N LEU A 109 -5.18 2.06 2.39
CA LEU A 109 -6.09 2.67 3.36
C LEU A 109 -6.16 1.86 4.66
N GLU A 110 -6.40 0.55 4.58
CA GLU A 110 -6.45 -0.33 5.75
C GLU A 110 -5.18 -0.24 6.61
N LEU A 111 -4.01 -0.31 5.98
CA LEU A 111 -2.72 -0.23 6.69
C LEU A 111 -2.46 1.17 7.26
N MET A 112 -2.92 2.23 6.59
CA MET A 112 -2.81 3.60 7.09
C MET A 112 -3.69 3.82 8.32
N VAL A 113 -4.94 3.37 8.28
CA VAL A 113 -5.87 3.42 9.41
C VAL A 113 -5.29 2.64 10.58
N TRP A 114 -4.92 1.37 10.37
CA TRP A 114 -4.31 0.52 11.41
C TRP A 114 -3.12 1.18 12.11
N ARG A 115 -2.24 1.82 11.34
CA ARG A 115 -1.07 2.53 11.90
C ARG A 115 -1.47 3.77 12.69
N ALA A 116 -2.48 4.50 12.24
CA ALA A 116 -2.98 5.67 12.96
C ALA A 116 -3.59 5.26 14.32
N GLU A 117 -4.35 4.16 14.37
CA GLU A 117 -4.89 3.61 15.62
C GLU A 117 -3.79 3.17 16.60
N GLY A 118 -2.69 2.61 16.09
CA GLY A 118 -1.55 2.20 16.93
C GLY A 118 -0.73 3.37 17.48
N GLN A 119 -0.80 4.56 16.87
CA GLN A 119 -0.03 5.75 17.26
C GLN A 119 -0.83 6.72 18.14
N SER A 120 -2.16 6.73 18.03
CA SER A 120 -3.04 7.65 18.73
C SER A 120 -4.14 6.91 19.48
N LYS A 121 -4.42 7.33 20.71
CA LYS A 121 -5.58 6.85 21.49
C LYS A 121 -6.93 7.28 20.90
N ALA A 122 -6.93 8.30 20.03
CA ALA A 122 -8.10 8.80 19.32
C ALA A 122 -7.72 9.00 17.83
N PRO A 123 -7.73 7.92 17.04
CA PRO A 123 -7.42 7.99 15.61
C PRO A 123 -8.45 8.86 14.90
N LYS A 124 -7.98 9.87 14.16
CA LYS A 124 -8.85 10.78 13.41
C LYS A 124 -9.24 10.11 12.09
N ARG A 125 -10.54 9.90 11.88
CA ARG A 125 -11.10 9.53 10.58
C ARG A 125 -11.60 10.79 9.88
N GLU A 126 -11.16 10.99 8.65
CA GLU A 126 -11.62 12.13 7.86
C GLU A 126 -13.06 11.90 7.40
N ILE A 127 -13.97 12.76 7.87
CA ILE A 127 -15.40 12.73 7.51
C ILE A 127 -15.80 13.87 6.58
N ARG A 128 -14.91 14.87 6.42
CA ARG A 128 -15.06 16.01 5.52
C ARG A 128 -14.23 15.80 4.26
N LEU A 129 -14.77 16.19 3.12
CA LEU A 129 -14.16 15.98 1.81
C LEU A 129 -12.77 16.63 1.69
N LEU A 130 -12.64 17.91 2.04
CA LEU A 130 -11.38 18.63 1.85
C LEU A 130 -10.23 18.03 2.68
N PRO A 131 -10.39 17.73 3.99
CA PRO A 131 -9.40 16.97 4.74
C PRO A 131 -9.09 15.58 4.17
N ALA A 132 -10.08 14.85 3.65
CA ALA A 132 -9.86 13.55 3.02
C ALA A 132 -8.99 13.68 1.76
N LEU A 133 -9.28 14.66 0.90
CA LEU A 133 -8.50 15.00 -0.28
C LEU A 133 -7.06 15.43 0.09
N MET A 134 -6.87 16.23 1.14
CA MET A 134 -5.53 16.58 1.64
C MET A 134 -4.77 15.36 2.17
N SER A 135 -5.46 14.42 2.81
CA SER A 135 -4.86 13.17 3.28
C SER A 135 -4.37 12.32 2.10
N ILE A 136 -5.13 12.28 1.00
CA ILE A 136 -4.68 11.60 -0.24
C ILE A 136 -3.43 12.28 -0.80
N HIS A 137 -3.49 13.60 -0.99
CA HIS A 137 -2.39 14.41 -1.51
C HIS A 137 -1.09 14.24 -0.71
N THR A 138 -1.17 14.17 0.62
CA THR A 138 0.01 14.19 1.49
C THR A 138 0.42 12.83 2.03
N GLN A 139 -0.51 12.07 2.59
CA GLN A 139 -0.21 10.84 3.33
C GLN A 139 -0.23 9.63 2.41
N VAL A 140 -1.29 9.47 1.62
CA VAL A 140 -1.41 8.35 0.66
C VAL A 140 -0.32 8.48 -0.40
N TRP A 141 -0.13 9.68 -0.97
CA TRP A 141 0.91 9.90 -1.98
C TRP A 141 2.31 9.56 -1.45
N ARG A 142 2.65 9.98 -0.21
CA ARG A 142 3.94 9.60 0.39
C ARG A 142 4.04 8.10 0.66
N ALA A 143 2.96 7.46 1.09
CA ALA A 143 2.95 6.02 1.38
C ALA A 143 3.19 5.18 0.11
N VAL A 144 2.71 5.65 -1.05
CA VAL A 144 2.81 4.92 -2.32
C VAL A 144 4.01 5.35 -3.15
N PHE A 145 4.29 6.65 -3.21
CA PHE A 145 5.27 7.26 -4.13
C PHE A 145 6.44 7.94 -3.41
N GLY A 146 6.50 7.93 -2.08
CA GLY A 146 7.60 8.52 -1.32
C GLY A 146 7.64 10.06 -1.27
N LYS A 147 6.74 10.74 -2.00
CA LYS A 147 6.59 12.21 -2.03
C LYS A 147 5.12 12.61 -1.91
N PRO A 148 4.78 13.81 -1.44
CA PRO A 148 3.44 14.35 -1.61
C PRO A 148 3.15 14.57 -3.10
N ALA A 149 1.87 14.67 -3.46
CA ALA A 149 1.49 15.18 -4.78
C ALA A 149 1.94 16.66 -4.93
N ASP A 150 1.99 17.13 -6.17
CA ASP A 150 2.50 18.46 -6.48
C ASP A 150 1.44 19.55 -6.26
N ALA A 151 0.18 19.24 -6.59
CA ALA A 151 -0.94 20.15 -6.32
C ALA A 151 -2.25 19.39 -6.15
N ILE A 152 -3.22 20.09 -5.55
CA ILE A 152 -4.62 19.72 -5.57
C ILE A 152 -5.48 20.95 -5.85
N GLU A 153 -6.36 20.83 -6.83
CA GLU A 153 -7.13 21.92 -7.40
C GLU A 153 -8.62 21.54 -7.41
N LYS A 154 -9.49 22.53 -7.23
CA LYS A 154 -10.93 22.36 -7.47
C LYS A 154 -11.21 22.85 -8.89
N SER A 155 -12.04 22.13 -9.64
CA SER A 155 -12.49 22.59 -10.95
C SER A 155 -13.25 23.91 -10.82
N VAL A 156 -13.01 24.82 -11.77
CA VAL A 156 -13.69 26.12 -11.84
C VAL A 156 -15.08 25.96 -12.43
N ASP A 157 -15.21 25.06 -13.40
CA ASP A 157 -16.44 24.87 -14.17
C ASP A 157 -17.40 23.88 -13.49
N ASN A 158 -16.86 22.93 -12.73
CA ASN A 158 -17.62 21.82 -12.18
C ASN A 158 -17.42 21.70 -10.67
N ALA A 159 -18.48 21.95 -9.90
CA ALA A 159 -18.43 21.88 -8.43
C ALA A 159 -18.19 20.46 -7.88
N ASP A 160 -18.46 19.44 -8.70
CA ASP A 160 -18.28 18.02 -8.40
C ASP A 160 -16.89 17.49 -8.77
N GLU A 161 -15.99 18.34 -9.27
CA GLU A 161 -14.68 17.92 -9.78
C GLU A 161 -13.51 18.51 -8.99
N TYR A 162 -12.57 17.63 -8.66
CA TYR A 162 -11.29 17.94 -8.05
C TYR A 162 -10.16 17.29 -8.85
N MET A 163 -8.97 17.86 -8.80
CA MET A 163 -7.82 17.42 -9.58
C MET A 163 -6.61 17.30 -8.67
N ILE A 164 -5.95 16.14 -8.68
CA ILE A 164 -4.62 15.97 -8.06
C ILE A 164 -3.59 15.96 -9.19
N VAL A 165 -2.58 16.82 -9.08
CA VAL A 165 -1.52 16.95 -10.08
C VAL A 165 -0.26 16.25 -9.60
N ASP A 166 0.31 15.40 -10.45
CA ASP A 166 1.66 14.86 -10.30
C ASP A 166 2.50 15.32 -11.50
N ASN A 167 3.53 16.11 -11.24
CA ASN A 167 4.37 16.67 -12.29
C ASN A 167 5.35 15.62 -12.87
N ASP A 168 5.69 14.59 -12.10
CA ASP A 168 6.67 13.57 -12.48
C ASP A 168 6.29 12.21 -11.85
N PRO A 169 5.23 11.56 -12.37
CA PRO A 169 4.69 10.32 -11.83
C PRO A 169 5.71 9.18 -11.95
N LEU A 170 6.10 8.59 -10.81
CA LEU A 170 7.12 7.53 -10.74
C LEU A 170 6.80 6.32 -11.61
N ILE A 171 5.52 5.98 -11.73
CA ILE A 171 5.03 4.85 -12.51
C ILE A 171 5.18 5.05 -14.02
N GLU A 172 5.28 6.29 -14.50
CA GLU A 172 5.38 6.60 -15.93
C GLU A 172 6.79 7.03 -16.36
N ARG A 173 7.67 7.39 -15.43
CA ARG A 173 9.02 7.91 -15.76
C ARG A 173 9.84 7.01 -16.68
N TYR A 174 9.66 5.69 -16.57
CA TYR A 174 10.47 4.70 -17.29
C TYR A 174 9.65 3.81 -18.22
N ILE A 175 8.36 4.13 -18.44
CA ILE A 175 7.55 3.42 -19.42
C ILE A 175 7.62 4.19 -20.74
N SER A 176 7.79 3.45 -21.84
CA SER A 176 7.69 4.02 -23.19
C SER A 176 6.38 3.55 -23.79
N VAL A 177 5.44 4.47 -23.97
CA VAL A 177 4.15 4.17 -24.60
C VAL A 177 4.35 4.11 -26.12
N PRO A 178 3.94 3.01 -26.80
CA PRO A 178 3.94 2.95 -28.25
C PRO A 178 3.16 4.11 -28.89
N ARG A 179 3.59 4.59 -30.07
CA ARG A 179 3.01 5.79 -30.69
C ARG A 179 1.52 5.62 -31.03
N ASP A 180 1.11 4.41 -31.34
CA ASP A 180 -0.28 3.99 -31.57
C ASP A 180 -1.16 4.02 -30.31
N MET A 181 -0.55 4.14 -29.13
CA MET A 181 -1.23 4.24 -27.84
C MET A 181 -0.95 5.56 -27.11
N SER A 182 -0.66 6.63 -27.85
CA SER A 182 -0.30 7.94 -27.28
C SER A 182 -1.33 8.55 -26.32
N GLN A 183 -2.58 8.08 -26.36
CA GLN A 183 -3.66 8.49 -25.45
C GLN A 183 -3.71 7.70 -24.13
N LEU A 184 -2.97 6.60 -24.01
CA LEU A 184 -2.95 5.74 -22.82
C LEU A 184 -2.33 6.48 -21.62
N SER A 185 -3.04 6.52 -20.51
CA SER A 185 -2.48 6.87 -19.21
C SER A 185 -2.31 5.64 -18.33
N CYS A 186 -1.06 5.22 -18.10
CA CYS A 186 -0.75 4.16 -17.14
C CYS A 186 -1.03 4.59 -15.70
N SER A 187 -1.11 5.90 -15.45
CA SER A 187 -1.62 6.49 -14.21
C SER A 187 -3.08 6.20 -13.93
N SER A 188 -3.81 5.53 -14.83
CA SER A 188 -5.06 4.85 -14.49
C SER A 188 -4.90 3.90 -13.29
N PHE A 189 -3.72 3.30 -13.12
CA PHE A 189 -3.37 2.55 -11.91
C PHE A 189 -3.40 3.43 -10.65
N THR A 190 -2.80 4.63 -10.71
CA THR A 190 -2.83 5.61 -9.61
C THR A 190 -4.25 6.12 -9.35
N ALA A 191 -5.03 6.38 -10.40
CA ALA A 191 -6.44 6.75 -10.29
C ALA A 191 -7.23 5.70 -9.50
N GLY A 192 -7.03 4.41 -9.78
CA GLY A 192 -7.66 3.33 -9.02
C GLY A 192 -7.27 3.32 -7.54
N ILE A 193 -6.01 3.63 -7.19
CA ILE A 193 -5.60 3.76 -5.79
C ILE A 193 -6.38 4.88 -5.09
N VAL A 194 -6.51 6.04 -5.75
CA VAL A 194 -7.25 7.20 -5.22
C VAL A 194 -8.73 6.89 -5.07
N GLU A 195 -9.33 6.24 -6.08
CA GLU A 195 -10.73 5.79 -6.08
C GLU A 195 -11.03 4.90 -4.88
N ALA A 196 -10.22 3.86 -4.65
CA ALA A 196 -10.41 2.96 -3.51
C ALA A 196 -10.29 3.65 -2.15
N VAL A 197 -9.40 4.64 -2.04
CA VAL A 197 -9.24 5.40 -0.79
C VAL A 197 -10.46 6.29 -0.54
N LEU A 198 -10.95 6.99 -1.57
CA LEU A 198 -12.14 7.83 -1.48
C LEU A 198 -13.37 6.99 -1.11
N ASP A 199 -13.57 5.86 -1.77
CA ASP A 199 -14.65 4.91 -1.49
C ASP A 199 -14.59 4.41 -0.04
N GLY A 200 -13.40 3.98 0.42
CA GLY A 200 -13.22 3.50 1.79
C GLY A 200 -13.39 4.58 2.87
N LEU A 201 -13.25 5.86 2.50
CA LEU A 201 -13.56 7.00 3.37
C LEU A 201 -15.03 7.45 3.28
N GLY A 202 -15.82 6.89 2.36
CA GLY A 202 -17.24 7.22 2.16
C GLY A 202 -17.46 8.43 1.24
N PHE A 203 -16.55 8.66 0.31
CA PHE A 203 -16.64 9.71 -0.72
C PHE A 203 -16.66 9.08 -2.12
N PRO A 204 -17.71 8.33 -2.49
CA PRO A 204 -17.74 7.64 -3.78
C PRO A 204 -17.52 8.63 -4.94
N ALA A 205 -16.63 8.25 -5.85
CA ALA A 205 -16.19 9.10 -6.94
C ALA A 205 -15.72 8.27 -8.12
N ARG A 206 -15.92 8.78 -9.34
CA ARG A 206 -15.24 8.26 -10.51
C ARG A 206 -13.90 8.96 -10.66
N VAL A 207 -12.81 8.18 -10.72
CA VAL A 207 -11.46 8.74 -10.82
C VAL A 207 -10.80 8.31 -12.12
N THR A 208 -10.27 9.28 -12.88
CA THR A 208 -9.57 9.05 -14.14
C THR A 208 -8.21 9.72 -14.14
N ALA A 209 -7.30 9.27 -15.00
CA ALA A 209 -5.98 9.87 -15.18
C ALA A 209 -5.83 10.43 -16.59
N HIS A 210 -5.24 11.61 -16.69
CA HIS A 210 -5.03 12.31 -17.95
C HIS A 210 -3.62 12.86 -18.02
N SER A 211 -2.93 12.61 -19.14
CA SER A 211 -1.67 13.30 -19.41
C SER A 211 -1.96 14.78 -19.67
N THR A 212 -1.34 15.65 -18.89
CA THR A 212 -1.47 17.10 -18.97
C THR A 212 -0.08 17.74 -19.05
N PRO A 213 0.64 17.59 -20.18
CA PRO A 213 2.01 18.06 -20.31
C PRO A 213 2.12 19.56 -20.05
N LYS A 214 3.08 19.95 -19.21
CA LYS A 214 3.46 21.34 -18.95
C LYS A 214 4.83 21.61 -19.55
N ALA A 215 5.14 22.87 -19.85
CA ALA A 215 6.44 23.25 -20.44
C ALA A 215 7.65 22.74 -19.64
N GLN A 216 7.57 22.74 -18.31
CA GLN A 216 8.62 22.23 -17.41
C GLN A 216 8.46 20.74 -17.06
N TYR A 217 7.27 20.17 -17.28
CA TYR A 217 6.90 18.83 -16.84
C TYR A 217 6.13 18.10 -17.96
N PRO A 218 6.85 17.56 -18.97
CA PRO A 218 6.22 16.91 -20.13
C PRO A 218 5.46 15.64 -19.77
N SER A 219 5.84 14.98 -18.67
CA SER A 219 5.17 13.79 -18.12
C SER A 219 4.10 14.11 -17.07
N CYS A 220 3.73 15.39 -16.91
CA CYS A 220 2.74 15.78 -15.92
C CYS A 220 1.41 15.05 -16.17
N THR A 221 0.85 14.50 -15.10
CA THR A 221 -0.41 13.79 -15.09
C THR A 221 -1.37 14.43 -14.09
N THR A 222 -2.63 14.52 -14.49
CA THR A 222 -3.72 14.97 -13.64
C THR A 222 -4.65 13.80 -13.34
N ILE A 223 -4.87 13.53 -12.06
CA ILE A 223 -5.90 12.61 -11.58
C ILE A 223 -7.18 13.40 -11.35
N LEU A 224 -8.15 13.23 -12.23
CA LEU A 224 -9.46 13.86 -12.16
C LEU A 224 -10.38 13.02 -11.26
N ILE A 225 -10.94 13.66 -10.25
CA ILE A 225 -11.87 13.07 -9.29
C ILE A 225 -13.24 13.71 -9.54
N LYS A 226 -14.19 12.93 -10.04
CA LYS A 226 -15.57 13.37 -10.21
C LYS A 226 -16.45 12.70 -9.14
N LEU A 227 -16.88 13.50 -8.17
CA LEU A 227 -17.64 13.05 -7.01
C LEU A 227 -19.06 12.64 -7.40
N GLU A 228 -19.61 11.66 -6.69
CA GLU A 228 -21.04 11.40 -6.76
C GLU A 228 -21.85 12.54 -6.14
N LYS A 229 -23.06 12.75 -6.66
CA LYS A 229 -24.00 13.76 -6.16
C LYS A 229 -24.27 13.63 -4.65
N SER A 230 -24.34 12.39 -4.16
CA SER A 230 -24.56 12.06 -2.74
C SER A 230 -23.49 12.67 -1.82
N VAL A 231 -22.25 12.79 -2.30
CA VAL A 231 -21.14 13.39 -1.54
C VAL A 231 -21.34 14.89 -1.38
N LEU A 232 -21.76 15.58 -2.45
CA LEU A 232 -22.00 17.02 -2.43
C LEU A 232 -23.17 17.37 -1.51
N GLU A 233 -24.27 16.60 -1.62
CA GLU A 233 -25.43 16.75 -0.75
C GLU A 233 -25.05 16.56 0.73
N ARG A 234 -24.23 15.54 1.02
CA ARG A 234 -23.72 15.30 2.38
C ARG A 234 -22.83 16.43 2.88
N GLU A 235 -21.92 16.94 2.05
CA GLU A 235 -21.04 18.04 2.43
C GLU A 235 -21.82 19.33 2.67
N GLU A 236 -22.90 19.59 1.92
CA GLU A 236 -23.77 20.75 2.14
C GLU A 236 -24.46 20.70 3.51
N VAL A 237 -24.94 19.54 3.92
CA VAL A 237 -25.58 19.35 5.25
C VAL A 237 -24.59 19.51 6.41
N LEU A 238 -23.30 19.26 6.16
CA LEU A 238 -22.23 19.35 7.16
C LEU A 238 -21.53 20.73 7.18
N LYS A 239 -21.95 21.69 6.35
CA LYS A 239 -21.49 23.08 6.45
C LYS A 239 -22.09 23.76 7.67
#